data_AF-A0A962QZ58-F1
#
_entry.id   AF-A0A962QZ58-F1
#
_cell.length_a   1.000
_cell.length_b   1.000
_cell.length_c   1.000
_cell.angle_alpha   90.00
_cell.angle_beta   90.00
_cell.angle_gamma   90.00
#
_symmetry.space_group_name_H-M   'P 1'
#
loop_
_entity.id
_entity.type
_entity.pdbx_description
1 polymer ?
#
loop_
_entity_poly.entity_id
_entity_poly.type
_entity_poly.pdbx_seq_one_letter_code
_entity_poly.pdbx_strand_id
1 'polypeptide(L)'
;MNKTLNVDPQEIAKFEALASRWWDRSGEFRPLHEINPLRANFIDEHSPVSGQRLVDVGCGGGILAEAMAQRGATVTGIDMGEAPLSVARLHQQESGVAVDYHHCTAEELAQREPGAFDIVCCLEMLEHVPDPGSVIAACADLARPGASLYFST
;
A
#
# COMPACT_ATOMS: atom_id res chain seq x y z
N MET A 1 -20.55 -20.06 4.04
CA MET A 1 -19.84 -19.62 5.25
C MET A 1 -19.56 -18.14 5.06
N ASN A 2 -20.05 -17.27 5.95
CA ASN A 2 -19.59 -15.87 5.93
C ASN A 2 -18.10 -15.90 6.27
N LYS A 3 -17.24 -15.66 5.28
CA LYS A 3 -15.83 -15.36 5.55
C LYS A 3 -15.83 -14.02 6.28
N THR A 4 -15.49 -14.03 7.55
CA THR A 4 -15.16 -12.79 8.26
C THR A 4 -13.95 -12.18 7.56
N LEU A 5 -14.05 -10.90 7.16
CA LEU A 5 -12.94 -10.17 6.55
C LEU A 5 -11.80 -10.03 7.58
N ASN A 6 -10.55 -10.18 7.12
CA ASN A 6 -9.35 -10.09 7.95
C ASN A 6 -9.01 -8.61 8.24
N VAL A 7 -9.86 -7.95 9.01
CA VAL A 7 -9.84 -6.50 9.20
C VAL A 7 -10.17 -6.19 10.65
N ASP A 8 -9.39 -5.30 11.29
CA ASP A 8 -9.74 -4.72 12.59
C ASP A 8 -10.44 -3.35 12.39
N PRO A 9 -11.75 -3.24 12.69
CA PRO A 9 -12.48 -1.98 12.55
C PRO A 9 -11.95 -0.85 13.43
N GLN A 10 -11.34 -1.17 14.58
CA GLN A 10 -10.78 -0.15 15.48
C GLN A 10 -9.52 0.46 14.90
N GLU A 11 -8.66 -0.35 14.28
CA GLU A 11 -7.46 0.15 13.60
C GLU A 11 -7.86 1.03 12.41
N ILE A 12 -8.83 0.61 11.57
CA ILE A 12 -9.33 1.44 10.47
C ILE A 12 -9.84 2.79 10.99
N ALA A 13 -10.67 2.78 12.04
CA ALA A 13 -11.25 4.00 12.59
C ALA A 13 -10.17 5.01 13.06
N LYS A 14 -9.04 4.52 13.60
CA LYS A 14 -7.90 5.38 13.98
C LYS A 14 -7.32 6.09 12.76
N PHE A 15 -7.07 5.35 11.67
CA PHE A 15 -6.51 5.93 10.45
C PHE A 15 -7.49 6.85 9.72
N GLU A 16 -8.79 6.53 9.74
CA GLU A 16 -9.82 7.43 9.20
C GLU A 16 -9.85 8.79 9.93
N ALA A 17 -9.74 8.78 11.26
CA ALA A 17 -9.74 10.00 12.06
C ALA A 17 -8.54 10.92 11.77
N LEU A 18 -7.43 10.35 11.29
CA LEU A 18 -6.19 11.07 10.97
C LEU A 18 -6.04 11.39 9.47
N ALA A 19 -6.97 10.93 8.62
CA ALA A 19 -6.82 10.93 7.18
C ALA A 19 -6.47 12.30 6.59
N SER A 20 -7.14 13.36 7.02
CA SER A 20 -6.94 14.72 6.50
C SER A 20 -5.53 15.29 6.75
N ARG A 21 -4.74 14.66 7.63
CA ARG A 21 -3.38 15.06 7.99
C ARG A 21 -2.31 14.17 7.35
N TRP A 22 -2.68 13.23 6.47
CA TRP A 22 -1.75 12.26 5.89
C TRP A 22 -0.54 12.90 5.20
N TRP A 23 -0.75 14.02 4.51
CA TRP A 23 0.30 14.75 3.78
C TRP A 23 0.88 15.95 4.55
N ASP A 24 0.48 16.16 5.81
CA ASP A 24 1.16 17.11 6.71
C ASP A 24 2.51 16.54 7.15
N ARG A 25 3.59 17.04 6.54
CA ARG A 25 4.98 16.64 6.83
C ARG A 25 5.44 16.98 8.26
N SER A 26 4.67 17.77 8.99
CA SER A 26 4.92 18.10 10.40
C SER A 26 3.94 17.44 11.37
N GLY A 27 2.97 16.67 10.85
CA GLY A 27 1.90 16.01 11.62
C GLY A 27 2.22 14.58 12.04
N GLU A 28 1.16 13.81 12.30
CA GLU A 28 1.24 12.43 12.83
C GLU A 28 2.02 11.49 11.90
N PHE A 29 1.91 11.68 10.58
CA PHE A 29 2.58 10.86 9.58
C PHE A 29 3.97 11.38 9.20
N ARG A 30 4.51 12.38 9.92
CA ARG A 30 5.89 12.87 9.73
C ARG A 30 6.92 11.74 9.66
N PRO A 31 6.90 10.72 10.55
CA PRO A 31 7.87 9.62 10.46
C PRO A 31 7.80 8.88 9.11
N LEU A 32 6.60 8.69 8.55
CA LEU A 32 6.43 8.07 7.24
C LEU A 32 7.02 8.94 6.12
N HIS A 33 6.85 10.26 6.18
CA HIS A 33 7.48 11.18 5.22
C HIS A 33 9.01 11.16 5.32
N GLU A 34 9.57 11.10 6.52
CA GLU A 34 11.01 11.08 6.76
C GLU A 34 11.65 9.75 6.32
N ILE A 35 11.00 8.61 6.57
CA ILE A 35 11.51 7.29 6.17
C ILE A 35 11.27 6.98 4.68
N ASN A 36 10.30 7.63 4.03
CA ASN A 36 9.90 7.27 2.67
C ASN A 36 11.05 7.29 1.66
N PRO A 37 11.93 8.31 1.60
CA PRO A 37 13.06 8.29 0.68
C PRO A 37 13.97 7.08 0.87
N LEU A 38 14.20 6.63 2.11
CA LEU A 38 15.05 5.48 2.42
C LEU A 38 14.43 4.18 1.92
N ARG A 39 13.18 3.89 2.31
CA ARG A 39 12.50 2.64 1.89
C ARG A 39 12.25 2.61 0.39
N ALA A 40 11.87 3.75 -0.20
CA ALA A 40 11.62 3.85 -1.63
C ALA A 40 12.90 3.62 -2.45
N ASN A 41 14.04 4.15 -2.01
CA ASN A 41 15.32 3.88 -2.66
C ASN A 41 15.78 2.44 -2.45
N PHE A 42 15.60 1.88 -1.24
CA PHE A 42 15.93 0.48 -0.97
C PHE A 42 15.19 -0.47 -1.91
N ILE A 43 13.88 -0.25 -2.10
CA ILE A 43 13.05 -1.03 -3.02
C ILE A 43 13.57 -0.90 -4.46
N ASP A 44 13.79 0.32 -4.95
CA ASP A 44 14.21 0.56 -6.34
C ASP A 44 15.63 0.08 -6.65
N GLU A 45 16.54 0.14 -5.67
CA GLU A 45 17.91 -0.39 -5.80
C GLU A 45 17.93 -1.92 -5.93
N HIS A 46 17.06 -2.62 -5.18
CA HIS A 46 17.01 -4.09 -5.18
C HIS A 46 16.01 -4.65 -6.20
N SER A 47 15.07 -3.84 -6.66
CA SER A 47 14.06 -4.18 -7.66
C SER A 47 13.70 -2.92 -8.46
N PRO A 48 14.46 -2.59 -9.51
CA PRO A 48 14.22 -1.40 -10.32
C PRO A 48 12.76 -1.32 -10.78
N VAL A 49 12.05 -0.31 -10.29
CA VAL A 49 10.58 -0.27 -10.36
C VAL A 49 10.05 0.27 -11.68
N SER A 50 10.90 0.94 -12.45
CA SER A 50 10.51 1.57 -13.72
C SER A 50 9.97 0.52 -14.70
N GLY A 51 8.74 0.73 -15.18
CA GLY A 51 8.04 -0.19 -16.09
C GLY A 51 7.47 -1.44 -15.43
N GLN A 52 7.62 -1.61 -14.11
CA GLN A 52 7.09 -2.76 -13.36
C GLN A 52 5.68 -2.50 -12.84
N ARG A 53 4.91 -3.57 -12.65
CA ARG A 53 3.64 -3.56 -11.91
C ARG A 53 3.93 -3.74 -10.42
N LEU A 54 3.57 -2.74 -9.63
CA LEU A 54 3.77 -2.73 -8.18
C LEU A 54 2.42 -2.62 -7.46
N VAL A 55 2.24 -3.41 -6.40
CA VAL A 55 1.12 -3.21 -5.45
C VAL A 55 1.64 -2.73 -4.10
N ASP A 56 0.97 -1.73 -3.54
CA ASP A 56 1.18 -1.21 -2.18
C ASP A 56 -0.01 -1.61 -1.30
N VAL A 57 0.19 -2.59 -0.42
CA VAL A 57 -0.81 -3.18 0.47
C VAL A 57 -0.86 -2.40 1.77
N GLY A 58 -2.02 -1.79 2.06
CA GLY A 58 -2.16 -0.82 3.15
C GLY A 58 -1.58 0.54 2.76
N CYS A 59 -1.87 1.00 1.53
CA CYS A 59 -1.24 2.20 0.98
C CYS A 59 -1.61 3.50 1.73
N GLY A 60 -2.69 3.47 2.50
CA GLY A 60 -3.24 4.62 3.22
C GLY A 60 -3.42 5.83 2.29
N GLY A 61 -2.85 6.97 2.69
CA GLY A 61 -2.84 8.21 1.92
C GLY A 61 -1.86 8.26 0.74
N GLY A 62 -1.18 7.16 0.40
CA GLY A 62 -0.45 7.02 -0.86
C GLY A 62 1.03 7.43 -0.84
N ILE A 63 1.67 7.58 0.33
CA ILE A 63 3.04 8.09 0.43
C ILE A 63 4.05 7.22 -0.35
N LEU A 64 4.00 5.90 -0.20
CA LEU A 64 4.89 5.00 -0.94
C LEU A 64 4.40 4.84 -2.38
N ALA A 65 3.10 4.56 -2.57
CA ALA A 65 2.49 4.37 -3.87
C ALA A 65 2.83 5.50 -4.87
N GLU A 66 2.66 6.76 -4.48
CA GLU A 66 2.99 7.90 -5.35
C GLU A 66 4.49 8.00 -5.62
N ALA A 67 5.34 7.71 -4.62
CA ALA A 67 6.79 7.74 -4.79
C ALA A 67 7.27 6.65 -5.77
N MET A 68 6.63 5.48 -5.79
CA MET A 68 6.92 4.42 -6.76
C MET A 68 6.42 4.78 -8.15
N ALA A 69 5.23 5.39 -8.26
CA ALA A 69 4.69 5.86 -9.54
C ALA A 69 5.58 6.95 -10.16
N GLN A 70 6.12 7.87 -9.36
CA GLN A 70 7.09 8.88 -9.81
C GLN A 70 8.39 8.27 -10.37
N ARG A 71 8.77 7.07 -9.92
CA ARG A 71 9.92 6.31 -10.44
C ARG A 71 9.56 5.49 -11.70
N GLY A 72 8.33 5.59 -12.18
CA GLY A 72 7.87 4.96 -13.42
C GLY A 72 7.25 3.58 -13.25
N ALA A 73 6.92 3.17 -12.02
CA ALA A 73 6.13 1.96 -11.80
C ALA A 73 4.66 2.17 -12.20
N THR A 74 3.99 1.11 -12.65
CA THR A 74 2.53 1.04 -12.72
C THR A 74 2.01 0.58 -11.37
N VAL A 75 1.46 1.50 -10.57
CA VAL A 75 1.16 1.25 -9.16
C VAL A 75 -0.33 1.04 -8.92
N THR A 76 -0.63 -0.04 -8.22
CA THR A 76 -1.93 -0.28 -7.57
C THR A 76 -1.77 -0.07 -6.06
N GLY A 77 -2.56 0.82 -5.47
CA GLY A 77 -2.62 0.99 -4.00
C GLY A 77 -3.90 0.38 -3.47
N ILE A 78 -3.84 -0.43 -2.41
CA ILE A 78 -5.03 -0.96 -1.75
C ILE A 78 -5.06 -0.61 -0.27
N ASP A 79 -6.24 -0.25 0.23
CA ASP A 79 -6.47 0.01 1.65
C ASP A 79 -7.94 -0.27 2.01
N MET A 80 -8.23 -0.48 3.29
CA MET A 80 -9.60 -0.65 3.80
C MET A 80 -10.17 0.62 4.45
N GLY A 81 -9.38 1.67 4.63
CA GLY A 81 -9.85 2.99 5.04
C GLY A 81 -10.32 3.81 3.83
N GLU A 82 -11.58 4.24 3.81
CA GLU A 82 -12.12 5.03 2.71
C GLU A 82 -11.63 6.48 2.74
N ALA A 83 -11.49 7.05 3.95
CA ALA A 83 -10.96 8.38 4.13
C ALA A 83 -9.47 8.51 3.71
N PRO A 84 -8.54 7.60 4.12
CA PRO A 84 -7.17 7.59 3.60
C PRO A 84 -7.09 7.48 2.07
N LEU A 85 -7.87 6.58 1.45
CA LEU A 85 -7.90 6.45 -0.02
C LEU A 85 -8.42 7.71 -0.70
N SER A 86 -9.40 8.39 -0.12
CA SER A 86 -9.91 9.66 -0.64
C SER A 86 -8.83 10.75 -0.62
N VAL A 87 -8.01 10.79 0.44
CA VAL A 87 -6.86 11.69 0.55
C VAL A 87 -5.77 11.31 -0.46
N ALA A 88 -5.48 10.02 -0.65
CA ALA A 88 -4.54 9.55 -1.66
C ALA A 88 -4.97 9.94 -3.08
N ARG A 89 -6.25 9.77 -3.40
CA ARG A 89 -6.81 10.17 -4.70
C ARG A 89 -6.76 11.68 -4.90
N LEU A 90 -7.06 12.47 -3.87
CA LEU A 90 -6.97 13.93 -3.94
C LEU A 90 -5.52 14.37 -4.18
N HIS A 91 -4.57 13.85 -3.40
CA HIS A 91 -3.17 14.22 -3.51
C HIS A 91 -2.56 13.79 -4.86
N GLN A 92 -2.96 12.65 -5.43
CA GLN A 92 -2.53 12.27 -6.78
C GLN A 92 -2.93 13.32 -7.84
N GLN A 93 -4.10 13.96 -7.70
CA GLN A 93 -4.53 15.02 -8.64
C GLN A 93 -3.65 16.26 -8.50
N GLU A 94 -3.19 16.57 -7.28
CA GLU A 94 -2.31 17.70 -7.00
C GLU A 94 -0.87 17.44 -7.48
N SER A 95 -0.37 16.21 -7.30
CA SER A 95 0.99 15.81 -7.66
C SER A 95 1.13 15.42 -9.14
N GLY A 96 0.02 15.15 -9.83
CA GLY A 96 0.00 14.75 -11.24
C GLY A 96 0.48 13.32 -11.49
N VAL A 97 0.57 12.50 -10.44
CA VAL A 97 0.97 11.09 -10.54
C VAL A 97 -0.25 10.20 -10.74
N ALA A 98 -0.10 9.10 -11.47
CA ALA A 98 -1.17 8.14 -11.69
C ALA A 98 -0.96 6.91 -10.79
N VAL A 99 -1.90 6.68 -9.87
CA VAL A 99 -1.97 5.49 -9.02
C VAL A 99 -3.39 4.95 -9.02
N ASP A 100 -3.53 3.64 -9.22
CA ASP A 100 -4.81 2.95 -9.23
C ASP A 100 -5.19 2.50 -7.80
N TYR A 101 -6.03 3.28 -7.13
CA TYR A 101 -6.39 3.09 -5.72
C TYR A 101 -7.71 2.31 -5.55
N HIS A 102 -7.66 1.14 -4.89
CA HIS A 102 -8.81 0.28 -4.63
C HIS A 102 -9.12 0.16 -3.13
N HIS A 103 -10.42 0.13 -2.83
CA HIS A 103 -10.91 -0.24 -1.49
C HIS A 103 -11.17 -1.74 -1.46
N CYS A 104 -10.19 -2.52 -1.01
CA CYS A 104 -10.29 -3.97 -0.85
C CYS A 104 -9.17 -4.52 0.04
N THR A 105 -9.37 -5.75 0.51
CA THR A 105 -8.33 -6.50 1.23
C THR A 105 -7.28 -7.06 0.25
N ALA A 106 -6.09 -7.41 0.77
CA ALA A 106 -5.08 -8.13 0.01
C ALA A 106 -5.61 -9.49 -0.48
N GLU A 107 -6.36 -10.19 0.37
CA GLU A 107 -6.96 -11.49 0.07
C GLU A 107 -7.98 -11.43 -1.07
N GLU A 108 -8.76 -10.35 -1.16
CA GLU A 108 -9.70 -10.13 -2.27
C GLU A 108 -8.97 -9.79 -3.57
N LEU A 109 -7.94 -8.94 -3.51
CA LEU A 109 -7.13 -8.64 -4.70
C LEU A 109 -6.41 -9.88 -5.20
N ALA A 110 -5.83 -10.68 -4.30
CA ALA A 110 -5.14 -11.93 -4.65
C ALA A 110 -6.06 -12.93 -5.37
N GLN A 111 -7.34 -12.98 -4.99
CA GLN A 111 -8.34 -13.81 -5.68
C GLN A 111 -8.68 -13.28 -7.08
N ARG A 112 -8.71 -11.95 -7.26
CA ARG A 112 -9.04 -11.31 -8.54
C ARG A 112 -7.87 -11.35 -9.52
N GLU A 113 -6.65 -11.15 -9.03
CA GLU A 113 -5.45 -10.89 -9.81
C GLU A 113 -4.23 -11.70 -9.31
N PRO A 114 -4.32 -13.04 -9.26
CA PRO A 114 -3.21 -13.86 -8.79
C PRO A 114 -2.01 -13.77 -9.75
N GLY A 115 -0.80 -13.63 -9.20
CA GLY A 115 0.45 -13.56 -9.96
C GLY A 115 0.55 -12.35 -10.89
N ALA A 116 -0.12 -11.24 -10.56
CA ALA A 116 -0.22 -10.06 -11.42
C ALA A 116 0.89 -9.01 -11.21
N PHE A 117 1.64 -9.10 -10.11
CA PHE A 117 2.58 -8.05 -9.70
C PHE A 117 4.03 -8.51 -9.74
N ASP A 118 4.90 -7.64 -10.26
CA ASP A 118 6.36 -7.78 -10.26
C ASP A 118 6.96 -7.48 -8.88
N ILE A 119 6.32 -6.56 -8.14
CA ILE A 119 6.75 -6.08 -6.84
C ILE A 119 5.52 -5.95 -5.93
N VAL A 120 5.60 -6.49 -4.72
CA VAL A 120 4.55 -6.39 -3.70
C VAL A 120 5.15 -5.74 -2.45
N CYS A 121 4.60 -4.61 -2.04
CA CYS A 121 4.99 -3.89 -0.83
C CYS A 121 3.87 -3.99 0.21
N CYS A 122 4.23 -4.28 1.46
CA CYS A 122 3.32 -4.29 2.60
C CYS A 122 4.07 -3.71 3.82
N LEU A 123 4.03 -2.39 3.95
CA LEU A 123 4.87 -1.63 4.89
C LEU A 123 4.00 -0.95 5.96
N GLU A 124 4.33 -1.11 7.24
CA GLU A 124 3.61 -0.51 8.37
C GLU A 124 2.12 -0.92 8.39
N MET A 125 1.87 -2.22 8.17
CA MET A 125 0.52 -2.74 7.89
C MET A 125 0.20 -4.03 8.67
N LEU A 126 1.14 -4.96 8.76
CA LEU A 126 0.90 -6.30 9.32
C LEU A 126 0.54 -6.28 10.82
N GLU A 127 1.01 -5.28 11.54
CA GLU A 127 0.71 -5.05 12.96
C GLU A 127 -0.73 -4.57 13.22
N HIS A 128 -1.46 -4.16 12.17
CA HIS A 128 -2.81 -3.62 12.24
C HIS A 128 -3.90 -4.62 11.83
N VAL A 129 -3.54 -5.86 11.51
CA VAL A 129 -4.49 -6.90 11.06
C VAL A 129 -4.65 -8.03 12.08
N PRO A 130 -5.84 -8.66 12.16
CA PRO A 130 -6.07 -9.81 13.03
C PRO A 130 -5.24 -11.06 12.68
N ASP A 131 -5.03 -11.32 11.39
CA ASP A 131 -4.26 -12.45 10.87
C ASP A 131 -3.20 -11.99 9.86
N PRO A 132 -1.99 -11.61 10.32
CA PRO A 132 -0.90 -11.21 9.41
C PRO A 132 -0.41 -12.36 8.53
N GLY A 133 -0.59 -13.62 8.94
CA GLY A 133 -0.23 -14.78 8.12
C GLY A 133 -1.07 -14.87 6.85
N SER A 134 -2.37 -14.57 6.94
CA SER A 134 -3.27 -14.47 5.79
C SER A 134 -2.84 -13.37 4.82
N VAL A 135 -2.43 -12.20 5.33
CA VAL A 135 -1.94 -11.09 4.47
C VAL A 135 -0.63 -11.46 3.76
N ILE A 136 0.32 -12.10 4.45
CA ILE A 136 1.56 -12.57 3.83
C ILE A 136 1.27 -13.59 2.72
N ALA A 137 0.34 -14.52 2.96
CA ALA A 137 -0.08 -15.49 1.94
C ALA A 137 -0.72 -14.79 0.72
N ALA A 138 -1.59 -13.81 0.95
CA ALA A 138 -2.17 -13.01 -0.14
C ALA A 138 -1.12 -12.21 -0.93
N CYS A 139 -0.13 -11.65 -0.25
CA CYS A 139 1.01 -10.98 -0.90
C CYS A 139 1.80 -11.95 -1.78
N ALA A 140 2.00 -13.20 -1.33
CA ALA A 140 2.63 -14.24 -2.14
C ALA A 140 1.77 -14.67 -3.35
N ASP A 141 0.45 -14.74 -3.18
CA ASP A 141 -0.48 -15.06 -4.27
C ASP A 141 -0.57 -13.95 -5.32
N LEU A 142 -0.43 -12.68 -4.91
CA LEU A 142 -0.38 -11.51 -5.81
C LEU A 142 0.92 -11.47 -6.65
N ALA A 143 2.01 -12.00 -6.08
CA ALA A 143 3.33 -11.98 -6.67
C ALA A 143 3.46 -13.00 -7.82
N ARG A 144 3.92 -12.54 -8.98
CA ARG A 144 4.27 -13.48 -10.06
C ARG A 144 5.53 -14.29 -9.70
N PRO A 145 5.81 -15.43 -10.37
CA PRO A 145 7.06 -16.15 -10.16
C PRO A 145 8.29 -15.23 -10.38
N GLY A 146 9.15 -15.15 -9.37
CA GLY A 146 10.35 -14.31 -9.37
C GLY A 146 10.14 -12.85 -8.99
N ALA A 147 8.93 -12.46 -8.56
CA ALA A 147 8.65 -11.14 -8.00
C ALA A 147 9.33 -10.93 -6.63
N SER A 148 9.51 -9.66 -6.27
CA SER A 148 10.04 -9.25 -4.97
C SER A 148 8.92 -8.85 -4.02
N LEU A 149 9.00 -9.31 -2.78
CA LEU A 149 8.08 -8.95 -1.71
C LEU A 149 8.83 -8.17 -0.63
N TYR A 150 8.28 -7.03 -0.22
CA TYR A 150 8.85 -6.15 0.79
C TYR A 150 7.90 -5.99 1.97
N PHE A 151 8.40 -6.22 3.18
CA PHE A 151 7.70 -6.05 4.44
C PHE A 151 8.51 -5.18 5.39
N SER A 152 7.86 -4.25 6.11
CA SER A 152 8.50 -3.43 7.16
C SER A 152 7.54 -3.01 8.26
N THR A 153 8.12 -2.58 9.39
CA THR A 153 7.52 -1.98 10.59
C THR A 153 8.54 -1.01 11.18
#